data_AF-A0A9F2REB4-F1
#
_entry.id   AF-A0A9F2REB4-F1
#
_cell.length_a   1.000
_cell.length_b   1.000
_cell.length_c   1.000
_cell.angle_alpha   90.00
_cell.angle_beta   90.00
_cell.angle_gamma   90.00
#
_symmetry.space_group_name_H-M   'P 1'
#
loop_
_entity.id
_entity.type
_entity.pdbx_description
1 polymer ?
#
loop_
_entity_poly.entity_id
_entity_poly.type
_entity_poly.pdbx_seq_one_letter_code
_entity_poly.pdbx_strand_id
1 'polypeptide(L)'
;LKGEDVNRTLEGGRKPLHYAADCGQLEILEFLLLKGADINAPDKHSITPLLSAVYEDHMSCVKLLLSKVRMCDSIIQLGKFNFSRCFC
;
A
#
# COMPACT_ATOMS: atom_id res chain seq x y z
N LEU A 1 -7.68 20.26 -15.72
CA LEU A 1 -6.87 19.66 -14.63
C LEU A 1 -6.18 18.44 -15.23
N LYS A 2 -4.87 18.53 -15.44
CA LYS A 2 -4.07 17.50 -16.14
C LYS A 2 -4.26 16.18 -15.41
N GLY A 3 -4.66 15.12 -16.11
CA GLY A 3 -4.79 13.79 -15.53
C GLY A 3 -3.41 13.31 -15.08
N GLU A 4 -3.08 13.52 -13.81
CA GLU A 4 -1.90 12.90 -13.23
C GLU A 4 -2.19 11.42 -13.06
N ASP A 5 -1.38 10.60 -13.71
CA ASP A 5 -1.42 9.16 -13.58
C ASP A 5 -0.98 8.79 -12.15
N VAL A 6 -1.96 8.48 -11.30
CA VAL A 6 -1.71 8.05 -9.91
C VAL A 6 -0.97 6.72 -9.81
N ASN A 7 -0.88 5.99 -10.93
CA ASN A 7 -0.13 4.76 -11.07
C ASN A 7 1.21 4.97 -11.75
N ARG A 8 1.67 6.22 -11.89
CA ARG A 8 2.99 6.53 -12.44
C ARG A 8 4.07 5.73 -11.72
N THR A 9 4.88 5.03 -12.49
CA THR A 9 6.07 4.35 -11.99
C THR A 9 7.19 5.37 -11.79
N LEU A 10 7.70 5.44 -10.57
CA LEU A 10 8.83 6.25 -10.13
C LEU A 10 10.12 5.42 -10.17
N GLU A 11 11.23 6.04 -9.75
CA GLU A 11 12.51 5.36 -9.68
C GLU A 11 12.42 4.11 -8.79
N GLY A 12 12.96 3.00 -9.29
CA GLY A 12 12.91 1.73 -8.59
C GLY A 12 11.55 1.02 -8.64
N GLY A 13 10.65 1.37 -9.56
CA GLY A 13 9.37 0.68 -9.72
C GLY A 13 8.32 1.10 -8.70
N ARG A 14 8.67 1.98 -7.75
CA ARG A 14 7.73 2.49 -6.74
C ARG A 14 6.64 3.33 -7.41
N LYS A 15 5.44 3.29 -6.86
CA LYS A 15 4.32 4.17 -7.25
C LYS A 15 4.08 5.20 -6.14
N PRO A 16 3.36 6.31 -6.39
CA PRO A 16 3.00 7.28 -5.36
C PRO A 16 2.43 6.65 -4.09
N LEU A 17 1.63 5.58 -4.24
CA LEU A 17 1.03 4.86 -3.12
C LEU A 17 2.08 4.18 -2.21
N HIS A 18 3.22 3.76 -2.75
CA HIS A 18 4.33 3.23 -1.94
C HIS A 18 4.88 4.31 -1.02
N TYR A 19 5.16 5.52 -1.54
CA TYR A 19 5.70 6.61 -0.73
C TYR A 19 4.70 7.08 0.34
N ALA A 20 3.42 7.18 0.01
CA ALA A 20 2.39 7.52 0.99
C ALA A 20 2.33 6.49 2.13
N ALA A 21 2.47 5.21 1.80
CA ALA A 21 2.51 4.11 2.76
C ALA A 21 3.81 4.09 3.60
N ASP A 22 4.95 4.34 2.97
CA ASP A 22 6.31 4.42 3.55
C ASP A 22 6.45 5.63 4.50
N CYS A 23 5.79 6.75 4.19
CA CYS A 23 5.80 7.96 5.03
C CYS A 23 4.65 8.03 6.04
N GLY A 24 3.74 7.05 6.03
CA GLY A 24 2.59 7.00 6.96
C GLY A 24 1.54 8.08 6.72
N GLN A 25 1.51 8.66 5.51
CA GLN A 25 0.65 9.80 5.15
C GLN A 25 -0.76 9.32 4.78
N LEU A 26 -1.61 9.15 5.79
CA LEU A 26 -2.97 8.61 5.63
C LEU A 26 -3.81 9.42 4.63
N GLU A 27 -3.83 10.75 4.71
CA GLU A 27 -4.68 11.56 3.82
C GLU A 27 -4.26 11.45 2.35
N ILE A 28 -2.95 11.36 2.11
CA ILE A 28 -2.40 11.21 0.75
C ILE A 28 -2.69 9.80 0.23
N LEU A 29 -2.57 8.80 1.10
CA LEU A 29 -2.93 7.42 0.79
C LEU A 29 -4.41 7.30 0.38
N GLU A 30 -5.31 7.91 1.15
CA GLU A 30 -6.75 7.98 0.84
C GLU A 30 -7.02 8.68 -0.48
N PHE A 31 -6.39 9.83 -0.70
CA PHE A 31 -6.54 10.60 -1.93
C PHE A 31 -6.10 9.79 -3.15
N LEU A 32 -4.95 9.11 -3.08
CA LEU A 32 -4.44 8.27 -4.17
C LEU A 32 -5.38 7.09 -4.46
N LEU A 33 -5.90 6.43 -3.42
CA LEU A 33 -6.87 5.34 -3.58
C LEU A 33 -8.17 5.83 -4.21
N LEU A 34 -8.65 7.01 -3.82
CA LEU A 34 -9.85 7.64 -4.41
C LEU A 34 -9.65 8.01 -5.88
N LYS A 35 -8.41 8.25 -6.31
CA LYS A 35 -8.05 8.49 -7.71
C LYS A 35 -7.82 7.21 -8.53
N GLY A 36 -7.98 6.02 -7.93
CA GLY A 36 -7.80 4.74 -8.62
C GLY A 36 -6.35 4.25 -8.64
N ALA A 37 -5.56 4.59 -7.62
CA ALA A 37 -4.25 3.99 -7.44
C ALA A 37 -4.38 2.48 -7.20
N ASP A 38 -3.49 1.71 -7.82
CA ASP A 38 -3.41 0.27 -7.64
C ASP A 38 -2.82 -0.06 -6.26
N ILE A 39 -3.68 -0.61 -5.40
CA ILE A 39 -3.38 -0.95 -4.02
C ILE A 39 -2.38 -2.11 -3.88
N ASN A 40 -2.31 -2.98 -4.89
CA ASN A 40 -1.50 -4.19 -4.89
C ASN A 40 -0.30 -4.10 -5.83
N ALA A 41 -0.03 -2.91 -6.39
CA ALA A 41 1.07 -2.71 -7.31
C ALA A 41 2.42 -3.09 -6.66
N PRO A 42 3.19 -4.02 -7.23
CA PRO A 42 4.53 -4.32 -6.74
C PRO A 42 5.57 -3.32 -7.27
N ASP A 43 6.57 -2.99 -6.46
CA ASP A 43 7.79 -2.31 -6.90
C ASP A 43 8.81 -3.28 -7.53
N LYS A 44 10.03 -2.80 -7.84
CA LYS A 44 11.09 -3.64 -8.44
C LYS A 44 11.55 -4.81 -7.55
N HIS A 45 11.26 -4.74 -6.26
CA HIS A 45 11.61 -5.75 -5.26
C HIS A 45 10.40 -6.60 -4.87
N SER A 46 9.30 -6.51 -5.63
CA SER A 46 8.03 -7.17 -5.32
C SER A 46 7.43 -6.73 -3.99
N ILE A 47 7.79 -5.54 -3.51
CA ILE A 47 7.22 -4.93 -2.31
C ILE A 47 5.93 -4.22 -2.71
N THR A 48 4.86 -4.47 -1.95
CA THR A 48 3.58 -3.77 -2.12
C THR A 48 3.50 -2.56 -1.19
N PRO A 49 2.62 -1.57 -1.47
CA PRO A 49 2.37 -0.45 -0.56
C PRO A 49 2.00 -0.91 0.85
N LEU A 50 1.25 -2.03 0.96
CA LEU A 50 0.93 -2.65 2.24
C LEU A 50 2.19 -3.12 2.98
N LEU A 51 3.12 -3.80 2.30
CA LEU A 51 4.38 -4.21 2.92
C LEU A 51 5.20 -2.99 3.37
N SER A 52 5.28 -1.93 2.57
CA SER A 52 5.96 -0.69 2.97
C SER A 52 5.39 -0.11 4.27
N ALA A 53 4.06 0.02 4.38
CA ALA A 53 3.45 0.49 5.62
C ALA A 53 3.69 -0.45 6.82
N VAL A 54 3.83 -1.75 6.59
CA VAL A 54 4.14 -2.73 7.65
C VAL A 54 5.61 -2.63 8.09
N TYR A 55 6.55 -2.43 7.16
CA TYR A 55 7.98 -2.29 7.47
C TYR A 55 8.26 -1.06 8.33
N GLU A 56 7.55 0.03 8.07
CA GLU A 56 7.68 1.31 8.77
C GLU A 56 6.74 1.45 9.99
N ASP A 57 6.02 0.37 10.36
CA ASP A 57 5.08 0.31 11.48
C ASP A 57 3.95 1.37 11.44
N HIS A 58 3.53 1.74 10.23
CA HIS A 58 2.46 2.71 10.00
C HIS A 58 1.08 2.06 10.06
N MET A 59 0.70 1.63 11.27
CA MET A 59 -0.52 0.85 11.54
C MET A 59 -1.82 1.47 11.00
N SER A 60 -1.94 2.79 10.99
CA SER A 60 -3.10 3.49 10.42
C SER A 60 -3.22 3.27 8.91
N CYS A 61 -2.10 3.37 8.19
CA CYS A 61 -2.03 3.08 6.75
C CYS A 61 -2.27 1.60 6.47
N VAL A 62 -1.71 0.70 7.30
CA VAL A 62 -1.95 -0.75 7.20
C VAL A 62 -3.43 -1.08 7.33
N LYS A 63 -4.12 -0.54 8.34
CA LYS A 63 -5.56 -0.74 8.55
C LYS A 63 -6.37 -0.25 7.35
N LEU A 64 -6.01 0.89 6.80
CA LEU A 64 -6.69 1.46 5.64
C LEU A 64 -6.50 0.60 4.39
N LEU A 65 -5.27 0.22 4.09
CA LEU A 65 -4.95 -0.63 2.95
C LEU A 65 -5.63 -2.00 3.09
N LEU A 66 -5.59 -2.62 4.27
CA LEU A 66 -6.31 -3.87 4.53
C LEU A 66 -7.82 -3.72 4.36
N SER A 67 -8.40 -2.62 4.85
CA SER A 67 -9.83 -2.33 4.67
C SER A 67 -10.21 -2.28 3.18
N LYS A 68 -9.36 -1.66 2.36
CA LYS A 68 -9.61 -1.52 0.91
C LYS A 68 -9.31 -2.80 0.11
N VAL A 69 -8.26 -3.55 0.45
CA VAL A 69 -7.95 -4.85 -0.17
C VAL A 69 -9.07 -5.87 0.11
N ARG A 70 -9.52 -5.97 1.37
CA ARG A 70 -10.57 -6.94 1.76
C ARG A 70 -11.94 -6.64 1.16
N MET A 71 -12.21 -5.39 0.75
CA MET A 71 -13.42 -5.06 0.00
C MET A 71 -13.43 -5.64 -1.42
N CYS A 72 -12.26 -5.83 -2.03
CA CYS A 72 -12.16 -6.49 -3.35
C CYS A 72 -12.01 -8.02 -3.23
N ASP A 73 -11.36 -8.50 -2.17
CA ASP A 73 -11.00 -9.92 -2.01
C ASP A 73 -11.83 -10.66 -0.95
N SER A 74 -13.16 -10.47 -0.96
CA SER A 74 -14.08 -11.10 0.01
C SER A 74 -14.10 -12.65 0.02
N ILE A 75 -13.16 -13.35 -0.62
CA ILE A 75 -13.24 -14.81 -0.73
C ILE A 75 -11.95 -15.56 -0.33
N ILE A 76 -10.71 -15.13 -0.60
CA ILE A 76 -9.56 -16.03 -0.35
C ILE A 76 -8.27 -15.23 -0.04
N GLN A 77 -7.51 -15.69 0.97
CA GLN A 77 -6.12 -15.34 1.34
C GLN A 77 -5.87 -14.60 2.68
N LEU A 78 -6.72 -14.77 3.68
CA LEU A 78 -6.36 -14.52 5.09
C LEU A 78 -5.56 -15.71 5.69
N GLY A 79 -4.43 -16.06 5.08
CA GLY A 79 -3.63 -17.22 5.49
C GLY A 79 -2.11 -17.04 5.45
N LYS A 80 -1.59 -15.88 5.03
CA LYS A 80 -0.12 -15.71 4.83
C LYS A 80 0.49 -14.42 5.38
N PHE A 81 -0.24 -13.63 6.17
CA PHE A 81 0.38 -12.54 6.93
C PHE A 81 0.76 -13.04 8.32
N ASN A 82 1.85 -13.80 8.39
CA ASN A 82 2.47 -14.20 9.64
C ASN A 82 3.22 -12.97 10.18
N PHE A 83 2.67 -12.34 11.24
CA PHE A 83 3.28 -11.24 11.97
C PHE A 83 4.45 -11.76 12.85
N SER A 84 5.31 -12.60 12.29
CA SER A 84 6.47 -13.18 12.97
C SER A 84 7.69 -12.30 12.73
N ARG A 85 7.63 -11.04 13.16
CA ARG A 85 8.85 -10.25 13.37
C ARG A 85 9.02 -10.15 14.86
N CYS A 86 9.82 -11.08 15.38
CA CYS A 86 10.28 -11.10 16.75
C CYS A 86 10.73 -9.69 17.15
N PHE A 87 10.14 -9.18 18.23
CA PHE A 87 10.83 -8.20 19.06
C PHE A 87 12.06 -8.92 19.64
N CYS A 88 13.24 -8.52 19.19
CA CYS A 88 14.48 -8.70 19.93
C CYS A 88 15.02 -7.32 20.23
#